data_AF-A0A516R5F0-F1
#
_entry.id   AF-A0A516R5F0-F1
#
_cell.length_a   1.000
_cell.length_b   1.000
_cell.length_c   1.000
_cell.angle_alpha   90.00
_cell.angle_beta   90.00
_cell.angle_gamma   90.00
#
_symmetry.space_group_name_H-M   'P 1'
#
loop_
_entity.id
_entity.type
_entity.pdbx_description
1 polymer ?
#
loop_
_entity_poly.entity_id
_entity_poly.type
_entity_poly.pdbx_seq_one_letter_code
_entity_poly.pdbx_strand_id
1 'polypeptide(L)'
;MSGLLVGEVVRSAAGAAPHRPAVVLCGRTLTFAALDAAADRAAVRLAARGVRRGDRVVWPLAGDPVETLQVYAGAARAGAVLVPLAPDAWSARVVRAAAPCLVLTDAERAMEGARLATAARVRHAVLAEDAAPAEEAVLAEEVVRAEDAVRTDGDGPEEKDPHLVLFAGPGRPRGVVLSHRASVLRAHCGGRPEPPGVLVCGFPAGHWSAWTAVLRQWQARGTVVLPEAPGPGAICAAVREHRATRLLCPPEVWWQVLDTAPHHLATLRSADTETAAGAAPPRLLEAIRTATPAARVRAFLSTPEAGDVAVLDHADVRARPGSCGVPAPGVAARVAHGELWVRGPLLFDGYLKDKKATDAALRDGWFRTGRAARLDGDGHLHLTGP
;
A
#
# COMPACT_ATOMS: atom_id res chain seq x y z
N MET A 1 -5.79 23.26 -8.74
CA MET A 1 -6.71 22.28 -8.12
C MET A 1 -5.85 21.14 -7.57
N SER A 2 -5.99 20.76 -6.30
CA SER A 2 -5.26 19.62 -5.73
C SER A 2 -5.77 18.33 -6.40
N GLY A 3 -4.89 17.62 -7.14
CA GLY A 3 -5.20 16.35 -7.80
C GLY A 3 -5.23 15.19 -6.81
N LEU A 4 -5.60 13.99 -7.27
CA LEU A 4 -5.56 12.77 -6.44
C LEU A 4 -4.11 12.29 -6.23
N LEU A 5 -3.34 13.05 -5.44
CA LEU A 5 -1.93 12.84 -5.17
C LEU A 5 -1.71 12.20 -3.79
N VAL A 6 -0.90 11.14 -3.74
CA VAL A 6 -0.47 10.50 -2.48
C VAL A 6 0.17 11.49 -1.49
N GLY A 7 1.02 12.41 -1.97
CA GLY A 7 1.63 13.43 -1.11
C GLY A 7 0.62 14.38 -0.46
N GLU A 8 -0.46 14.70 -1.18
CA GLU A 8 -1.55 15.57 -0.70
C GLU A 8 -2.41 14.89 0.37
N VAL A 9 -2.51 13.55 0.37
CA VAL A 9 -3.18 12.80 1.45
C VAL A 9 -2.49 13.08 2.80
N VAL A 10 -1.16 13.01 2.82
CA VAL A 10 -0.38 13.28 4.04
C VAL A 10 -0.50 14.76 4.43
N ARG A 11 -0.34 15.68 3.48
CA ARG A 11 -0.39 17.13 3.73
C ARG A 11 -1.77 17.56 4.25
N SER A 12 -2.84 17.04 3.66
CA SER A 12 -4.22 17.26 4.14
C SER A 12 -4.45 16.70 5.53
N ALA A 13 -3.92 15.51 5.83
CA ALA A 13 -4.02 14.89 7.15
C ALA A 13 -3.28 15.71 8.21
N ALA A 14 -2.06 16.18 7.91
CA ALA A 14 -1.26 17.03 8.79
C ALA A 14 -1.92 18.39 9.06
N GLY A 15 -2.53 19.01 8.04
CA GLY A 15 -3.22 20.29 8.20
C GLY A 15 -4.42 20.24 9.15
N ALA A 16 -5.16 19.13 9.20
CA ALA A 16 -6.36 19.03 10.06
C ALA A 16 -6.23 18.12 11.30
N ALA A 17 -5.16 17.33 11.41
CA ALA A 17 -4.89 16.49 12.59
C ALA A 17 -3.39 16.38 12.92
N PRO A 18 -2.65 17.51 13.06
CA PRO A 18 -1.19 17.53 13.09
C PRO A 18 -0.58 16.66 14.20
N HIS A 19 -1.17 16.67 15.39
CA HIS A 19 -0.67 15.95 16.56
C HIS A 19 -1.19 14.52 16.68
N ARG A 20 -2.09 14.10 15.79
CA ARG A 20 -2.62 12.74 15.84
C ARG A 20 -1.56 11.76 15.33
N PRO A 21 -1.38 10.59 15.97
CA PRO A 21 -0.55 9.52 15.44
C PRO A 21 -1.00 9.11 14.04
N ALA A 22 -0.13 9.30 13.05
CA ALA A 22 -0.33 8.76 11.71
C ALA A 22 0.01 7.26 11.70
N VAL A 23 1.12 6.93 12.37
CA VAL A 23 1.72 5.60 12.34
C VAL A 23 2.32 5.26 13.71
N VAL A 24 2.15 4.01 14.15
CA VAL A 24 2.86 3.44 15.30
C VAL A 24 3.64 2.19 14.85
N LEU A 25 4.94 2.18 15.11
CA LEU A 25 5.88 1.15 14.65
C LEU A 25 6.95 0.93 15.72
N CYS A 26 7.17 -0.32 16.13
CA CYS A 26 8.25 -0.67 17.08
C CYS A 26 8.26 0.22 18.35
N GLY A 27 7.08 0.58 18.88
CA GLY A 27 6.94 1.49 20.04
C GLY A 27 7.17 2.98 19.76
N ARG A 28 7.59 3.36 18.54
CA ARG A 28 7.70 4.75 18.09
C ARG A 28 6.39 5.21 17.48
N THR A 29 6.05 6.47 17.74
CA THR A 29 4.86 7.11 17.18
C THR A 29 5.28 8.27 16.29
N LEU A 30 4.84 8.25 15.03
CA LEU A 30 4.98 9.38 14.12
C LEU A 30 3.62 10.07 13.96
N THR A 31 3.55 11.34 14.32
CA THR A 31 2.35 12.16 14.12
C THR A 31 2.20 12.56 12.64
N PHE A 32 1.01 13.00 12.23
CA PHE A 32 0.83 13.49 10.86
C PHE A 32 1.74 14.68 10.53
N ALA A 33 1.93 15.63 11.46
CA ALA A 33 2.85 16.76 11.24
C ALA A 33 4.31 16.30 11.09
N ALA A 34 4.74 15.32 11.89
CA ALA A 34 6.10 14.78 11.80
C ALA A 34 6.31 13.98 10.50
N LEU A 35 5.30 13.21 10.07
CA LEU A 35 5.31 12.50 8.79
C LEU A 35 5.34 13.47 7.60
N ASP A 36 4.57 14.55 7.66
CA ASP A 36 4.54 15.61 6.65
C ASP A 36 5.91 16.28 6.51
N ALA A 37 6.51 16.71 7.62
CA ALA A 37 7.85 17.31 7.59
C ALA A 37 8.92 16.31 7.12
N ALA A 38 8.82 15.04 7.51
CA ALA A 38 9.77 14.02 7.08
C ALA A 38 9.63 13.69 5.59
N ALA A 39 8.41 13.70 5.05
CA ALA A 39 8.17 13.53 3.62
C ALA A 39 8.75 14.68 2.80
N ASP A 40 8.65 15.94 3.28
CA ASP A 40 9.30 17.08 2.63
C ASP A 40 10.83 16.94 2.63
N ARG A 41 11.44 16.60 3.78
CA ARG A 41 12.88 16.34 3.86
C ARG A 41 13.32 15.22 2.92
N ALA A 42 12.57 14.12 2.87
CA ALA A 42 12.86 13.01 1.97
C ALA A 42 12.77 13.42 0.49
N ALA A 43 11.77 14.22 0.12
CA ALA A 43 11.62 14.73 -1.25
C ALA A 43 12.81 15.60 -1.68
N VAL A 44 13.26 16.53 -0.82
CA VAL A 44 14.41 17.39 -1.11
C VAL A 44 15.70 16.58 -1.17
N ARG A 45 15.89 15.63 -0.26
CA ARG A 45 17.06 14.72 -0.27
C ARG A 45 17.11 13.88 -1.55
N LEU A 46 15.98 13.49 -2.11
CA LEU A 46 15.91 12.81 -3.41
C LEU A 46 16.28 13.77 -4.56
N ALA A 47 15.72 14.99 -4.56
CA ALA A 47 16.02 16.00 -5.57
C ALA A 47 17.51 16.40 -5.58
N ALA A 48 18.13 16.61 -4.41
CA ALA A 48 19.56 16.88 -4.26
C ALA A 48 20.45 15.74 -4.77
N ARG A 49 19.94 14.51 -4.77
CA ARG A 49 20.59 13.33 -5.38
C ARG A 49 20.29 13.21 -6.89
N GLY A 50 19.69 14.24 -7.50
CA GLY A 50 19.36 14.30 -8.92
C GLY A 50 18.27 13.32 -9.33
N VAL A 51 17.33 13.00 -8.43
CA VAL A 51 16.08 12.30 -8.77
C VAL A 51 15.10 13.32 -9.33
N ARG A 52 14.46 13.01 -10.46
CA ARG A 52 13.46 13.87 -11.12
C ARG A 52 12.08 13.21 -11.16
N ARG A 53 11.05 13.98 -11.53
CA ARG A 53 9.70 13.46 -11.78
C ARG A 53 9.75 12.28 -12.76
N GLY A 54 9.11 11.16 -12.39
CA GLY A 54 9.08 9.91 -13.16
C GLY A 54 10.28 8.98 -12.98
N ASP A 55 11.34 9.42 -12.29
CA ASP A 55 12.48 8.56 -11.96
C ASP A 55 12.09 7.50 -10.93
N ARG A 56 12.67 6.30 -11.09
CA ARG A 56 12.43 5.20 -10.16
C ARG A 56 13.51 5.16 -9.09
N VAL A 57 13.09 5.05 -7.84
CA VAL A 57 13.96 4.89 -6.67
C VAL A 57 13.66 3.54 -6.02
N VAL A 58 14.66 2.67 -5.99
CA VAL A 58 14.54 1.37 -5.30
C VAL A 58 14.79 1.55 -3.81
N TRP A 59 13.96 0.93 -2.97
CA TRP A 59 14.07 0.93 -1.51
C TRP A 59 13.91 -0.49 -0.92
N PRO A 60 14.81 -0.98 -0.05
CA PRO A 60 14.67 -2.28 0.59
C PRO A 60 13.67 -2.26 1.76
N LEU A 61 12.76 -3.23 1.79
CA LEU A 61 11.79 -3.42 2.88
C LEU A 61 12.31 -4.39 3.93
N ALA A 62 13.43 -4.04 4.55
CA ALA A 62 14.09 -4.88 5.54
C ALA A 62 14.54 -4.10 6.79
N GLY A 63 14.09 -2.85 6.93
CA GLY A 63 14.57 -1.92 7.96
C GLY A 63 13.48 -1.12 8.61
N ASP A 64 13.87 0.05 9.14
CA ASP A 64 12.97 0.89 9.92
C ASP A 64 11.69 1.19 9.10
N PRO A 65 10.53 0.69 9.55
CA PRO A 65 9.29 0.95 8.85
C PRO A 65 8.93 2.44 8.86
N VAL A 66 9.46 3.24 9.80
CA VAL A 66 9.27 4.69 9.84
C VAL A 66 9.94 5.33 8.63
N GLU A 67 11.23 5.05 8.42
CA GLU A 67 11.97 5.53 7.24
C GLU A 67 11.30 5.10 5.95
N THR A 68 10.84 3.85 5.88
CA THR A 68 10.11 3.31 4.73
C THR A 68 8.90 4.18 4.36
N LEU A 69 8.13 4.63 5.35
CA LEU A 69 6.97 5.49 5.12
C LEU A 69 7.35 6.93 4.79
N GLN A 70 8.47 7.43 5.33
CA GLN A 70 9.02 8.73 4.95
C GLN A 70 9.49 8.74 3.49
N VAL A 71 10.20 7.69 3.06
CA VAL A 71 10.66 7.52 1.68
C VAL A 71 9.47 7.36 0.74
N TYR A 72 8.43 6.61 1.14
CA TYR A 72 7.19 6.50 0.37
C TYR A 72 6.49 7.84 0.16
N ALA A 73 6.27 8.59 1.24
CA ALA A 73 5.60 9.89 1.15
C ALA A 73 6.48 10.94 0.43
N GLY A 74 7.79 10.93 0.67
CA GLY A 74 8.74 11.84 0.06
C GLY A 74 8.98 11.58 -1.43
N ALA A 75 9.09 10.32 -1.84
CA ALA A 75 9.15 9.96 -3.27
C ALA A 75 7.90 10.44 -4.01
N ALA A 76 6.71 10.22 -3.44
CA ALA A 76 5.46 10.70 -4.00
C ALA A 76 5.41 12.24 -4.13
N ARG A 77 6.01 12.99 -3.20
CA ARG A 77 6.10 14.46 -3.28
C ARG A 77 7.09 14.94 -4.33
N ALA A 78 8.22 14.26 -4.45
CA ALA A 78 9.22 14.54 -5.48
C ALA A 78 8.76 14.15 -6.90
N GLY A 79 7.58 13.53 -7.04
CA GLY A 79 7.12 12.93 -8.30
C GLY A 79 7.95 11.71 -8.71
N ALA A 80 8.73 11.14 -7.79
CA ALA A 80 9.50 9.93 -8.02
C ALA A 80 8.62 8.69 -7.84
N VAL A 81 9.00 7.62 -8.52
CA VAL A 81 8.35 6.32 -8.48
C VAL A 81 9.09 5.42 -7.48
N LEU A 82 8.49 5.14 -6.33
CA LEU A 82 9.04 4.20 -5.38
C LEU A 82 8.96 2.76 -5.94
N VAL A 83 10.05 2.02 -5.81
CA VAL A 83 10.10 0.59 -6.08
C VAL A 83 10.52 -0.13 -4.80
N PRO A 84 9.58 -0.43 -3.90
CA PRO A 84 9.91 -1.12 -2.66
C PRO A 84 10.13 -2.61 -2.95
N LEU A 85 11.24 -3.16 -2.45
CA LEU A 85 11.61 -4.55 -2.67
C LEU A 85 11.70 -5.29 -1.34
N ALA A 86 10.91 -6.35 -1.22
CA ALA A 86 11.01 -7.30 -0.11
C ALA A 86 12.35 -8.05 -0.14
N PRO A 87 12.80 -8.63 0.99
CA PRO A 87 14.10 -9.30 1.09
C PRO A 87 14.34 -10.39 0.02
N ASP A 88 13.31 -11.14 -0.34
CA ASP A 88 13.36 -12.18 -1.38
C ASP A 88 13.46 -11.61 -2.80
N ALA A 89 12.96 -10.39 -3.02
CA ALA A 89 13.05 -9.65 -4.27
C ALA A 89 14.34 -8.80 -4.38
N TRP A 90 15.09 -8.63 -3.28
CA TRP A 90 16.31 -7.80 -3.20
C TRP A 90 17.49 -8.44 -3.95
N SER A 91 17.51 -8.29 -5.27
CA SER A 91 18.52 -8.89 -6.14
C SER A 91 18.87 -8.00 -7.32
N ALA A 92 20.10 -8.12 -7.83
CA ALA A 92 20.55 -7.34 -8.99
C ALA A 92 19.69 -7.58 -10.24
N ARG A 93 19.08 -8.78 -10.36
CA ARG A 93 18.13 -9.11 -11.43
C ARG A 93 16.88 -8.23 -11.35
N VAL A 94 16.27 -8.14 -10.18
CA VAL A 94 15.04 -7.34 -9.98
C VAL A 94 15.36 -5.85 -10.04
N VAL A 95 16.47 -5.39 -9.45
CA VAL A 95 16.92 -3.99 -9.56
C VAL A 95 17.13 -3.59 -11.02
N ARG A 96 17.77 -4.43 -11.85
CA ARG A 96 17.88 -4.16 -13.30
C ARG A 96 16.53 -4.13 -14.01
N ALA A 97 15.60 -5.01 -13.64
CA ALA A 97 14.24 -5.01 -14.19
C ALA A 97 13.46 -3.74 -13.82
N ALA A 98 13.63 -3.25 -12.58
CA ALA A 98 13.08 -1.99 -12.11
C ALA A 98 13.66 -0.78 -12.85
N ALA A 99 14.90 -0.88 -13.32
CA ALA A 99 15.65 0.19 -13.98
C ALA A 99 15.56 1.54 -13.25
N PRO A 100 15.96 1.59 -11.97
CA PRO A 100 15.96 2.81 -11.18
C PRO A 100 17.07 3.77 -11.60
N CYS A 101 16.91 5.05 -11.27
CA CYS A 101 18.01 6.04 -11.33
C CYS A 101 18.88 6.00 -10.06
N LEU A 102 18.34 5.41 -8.98
CA LEU A 102 18.93 5.38 -7.65
C LEU A 102 18.47 4.13 -6.87
N VAL A 103 19.42 3.43 -6.26
CA VAL A 103 19.18 2.52 -5.14
C VAL A 103 19.39 3.31 -3.85
N LEU A 104 18.32 3.50 -3.08
CA LEU A 104 18.37 4.16 -1.78
C LEU A 104 18.27 3.10 -0.68
N THR A 105 19.12 3.16 0.33
CA THR A 105 19.08 2.26 1.50
C THR A 105 19.16 3.05 2.79
N ASP A 106 18.83 2.40 3.91
CA ASP A 106 19.26 2.88 5.22
C ASP A 106 20.75 2.61 5.46
N ALA A 107 21.25 3.06 6.62
CA ALA A 107 22.65 2.92 7.01
C ALA A 107 23.06 1.45 7.17
N GLU A 108 22.21 0.62 7.77
CA GLU A 108 22.47 -0.79 8.00
C GLU A 108 22.68 -1.57 6.69
N ARG A 109 21.97 -1.20 5.62
CA ARG A 109 22.04 -1.87 4.32
C ARG A 109 22.88 -1.14 3.30
N ALA A 110 23.66 -0.13 3.71
CA ALA A 110 24.51 0.64 2.82
C ALA A 110 25.47 -0.22 2.00
N MET A 111 26.17 -1.19 2.63
CA MET A 111 27.11 -2.06 1.94
C MET A 111 26.43 -2.98 0.93
N GLU A 112 25.29 -3.57 1.29
CA GLU A 112 24.53 -4.45 0.42
C GLU A 112 23.94 -3.68 -0.77
N GLY A 113 23.37 -2.51 -0.50
CA GLY A 113 22.87 -1.57 -1.51
C GLY A 113 23.95 -1.17 -2.51
N ALA A 114 25.14 -0.81 -2.05
CA ALA A 114 26.27 -0.45 -2.91
C ALA A 114 26.71 -1.60 -3.82
N ARG A 115 26.77 -2.83 -3.29
CA ARG A 115 27.10 -4.04 -4.07
C ARG A 115 26.06 -4.29 -5.16
N LEU A 116 24.77 -4.22 -4.82
CA LEU A 116 23.68 -4.42 -5.76
C LEU A 116 23.60 -3.33 -6.82
N ALA A 117 23.76 -2.07 -6.43
CA ALA A 117 23.78 -0.95 -7.34
C ALA A 117 24.94 -1.05 -8.34
N THR A 118 26.13 -1.45 -7.88
CA THR A 118 27.29 -1.73 -8.74
C THR A 118 26.97 -2.85 -9.73
N ALA A 119 26.44 -3.97 -9.27
CA ALA A 119 26.05 -5.10 -10.13
C ALA A 119 24.94 -4.74 -11.13
N ALA A 120 24.06 -3.80 -10.77
CA ALA A 120 22.99 -3.29 -11.62
C ALA A 120 23.42 -2.09 -12.50
N ARG A 121 24.61 -1.53 -12.29
CA ARG A 121 25.12 -0.29 -12.91
C ARG A 121 24.20 0.92 -12.67
N VAL A 122 23.79 1.09 -11.42
CA VAL A 122 22.96 2.22 -10.96
C VAL A 122 23.68 2.96 -9.82
N ARG A 123 23.34 4.22 -9.60
CA ARG A 123 23.82 4.99 -8.45
C ARG A 123 23.27 4.41 -7.14
N HIS A 124 24.05 4.54 -6.07
CA HIS A 124 23.65 4.19 -4.71
C HIS A 124 23.73 5.42 -3.82
N ALA A 125 22.81 5.52 -2.88
CA ALA A 125 22.91 6.46 -1.77
C ALA A 125 22.31 5.87 -0.50
N VAL A 126 22.71 6.42 0.63
CA VAL A 126 22.12 6.15 1.94
C VAL A 126 21.16 7.29 2.30
N LEU A 127 20.01 6.94 2.87
CA LEU A 127 19.13 7.87 3.57
C LEU A 127 19.88 8.32 4.83
N ALA A 128 20.54 9.47 4.78
CA ALA A 128 21.27 10.00 5.93
C ALA A 128 20.25 10.44 7.01
N GLU A 129 20.43 10.06 8.27
CA GLU A 129 19.58 10.59 9.34
C GLU A 129 19.91 12.07 9.62
N ASP A 130 21.20 12.45 9.64
CA ASP A 130 21.64 13.81 9.95
C ASP A 130 22.41 14.45 8.79
N ALA A 131 21.84 15.52 8.24
CA ALA A 131 22.62 16.53 7.54
C ALA A 131 23.07 17.54 8.61
N ALA A 132 24.30 18.08 8.55
CA ALA A 132 24.73 19.09 9.53
C ALA A 132 23.73 20.28 9.53
N PRO A 133 23.57 21.05 10.63
CA PRO A 133 22.65 22.20 10.67
C PRO A 133 22.83 23.20 9.51
N ALA A 134 24.02 23.27 8.93
CA ALA A 134 24.33 24.05 7.73
C ALA A 134 23.75 23.43 6.43
N GLU A 135 23.77 22.10 6.30
CA GLU A 135 23.04 21.41 5.23
C GLU A 135 21.53 21.50 5.46
N GLU A 136 21.03 21.47 6.70
CA GLU A 136 19.59 21.72 6.98
C GLU A 136 19.14 23.15 6.64
N ALA A 137 19.99 24.16 6.86
CA ALA A 137 19.70 25.53 6.45
C ALA A 137 19.73 25.72 4.93
N VAL A 138 20.69 25.07 4.25
CA VAL A 138 20.73 25.00 2.78
C VAL A 138 19.53 24.21 2.25
N LEU A 139 19.17 23.10 2.88
CA LEU A 139 17.99 22.29 2.57
C LEU A 139 16.69 23.05 2.85
N ALA A 140 16.62 23.91 3.87
CA ALA A 140 15.45 24.73 4.16
C ALA A 140 15.29 25.88 3.16
N GLU A 141 16.39 26.52 2.76
CA GLU A 141 16.38 27.49 1.66
C GLU A 141 16.11 26.84 0.30
N GLU A 142 16.61 25.62 0.07
CA GLU A 142 16.29 24.80 -1.10
C GLU A 142 14.87 24.26 -1.04
N VAL A 143 14.28 23.99 0.13
CA VAL A 143 12.85 23.67 0.30
C VAL A 143 12.02 24.89 -0.09
N VAL A 144 12.33 26.08 0.40
CA VAL A 144 11.61 27.31 0.01
C VAL A 144 11.77 27.57 -1.49
N ARG A 145 12.98 27.41 -2.03
CA ARG A 145 13.24 27.54 -3.48
C ARG A 145 12.65 26.41 -4.32
N ALA A 146 12.51 25.19 -3.80
CA ALA A 146 11.89 24.06 -4.50
C ALA A 146 10.37 24.11 -4.37
N GLU A 147 9.81 24.58 -3.26
CA GLU A 147 8.40 24.91 -3.12
C GLU A 147 8.04 26.06 -4.07
N ASP A 148 8.90 27.07 -4.20
CA ASP A 148 8.72 28.14 -5.17
C ASP A 148 8.95 27.66 -6.61
N ALA A 149 9.98 26.85 -6.90
CA ALA A 149 10.24 26.31 -8.24
C ALA A 149 9.16 25.32 -8.71
N VAL A 150 8.67 24.44 -7.82
CA VAL A 150 7.53 23.55 -8.06
C VAL A 150 6.24 24.36 -8.29
N ARG A 151 6.12 25.55 -7.70
CA ARG A 151 5.00 26.47 -7.94
C ARG A 151 5.15 27.32 -9.21
N THR A 152 6.37 27.65 -9.64
CA THR A 152 6.61 28.54 -10.79
C THR A 152 6.79 27.81 -12.12
N ASP A 153 7.27 26.56 -12.15
CA ASP A 153 7.58 25.83 -13.39
C ASP A 153 6.45 24.91 -13.90
N GLY A 154 5.34 24.79 -13.17
CA GLY A 154 4.18 23.99 -13.64
C GLY A 154 4.41 22.47 -13.69
N ASP A 155 5.44 21.94 -13.01
CA ASP A 155 5.94 20.57 -13.21
C ASP A 155 5.87 19.65 -11.97
N GLY A 156 4.96 19.93 -11.03
CA GLY A 156 4.63 19.01 -9.94
C GLY A 156 4.01 17.69 -10.43
N PRO A 157 3.97 16.63 -9.60
CA PRO A 157 3.36 15.37 -10.01
C PRO A 157 1.87 15.55 -10.35
N GLU A 158 1.44 14.85 -11.39
CA GLU A 158 0.04 14.76 -11.81
C GLU A 158 -0.62 13.49 -11.29
N GLU A 159 -1.95 13.48 -11.21
CA GLU A 159 -2.68 12.33 -10.66
C GLU A 159 -2.47 11.04 -11.47
N LYS A 160 -2.12 11.13 -12.77
CA LYS A 160 -1.83 9.98 -13.63
C LYS A 160 -0.36 9.57 -13.64
N ASP A 161 0.51 10.32 -12.97
CA ASP A 161 1.91 9.93 -12.87
C ASP A 161 2.04 8.68 -12.01
N PRO A 162 2.93 7.74 -12.37
CA PRO A 162 3.28 6.62 -11.51
C PRO A 162 3.92 7.14 -10.22
N HIS A 163 3.60 6.54 -9.08
CA HIS A 163 4.35 6.76 -7.82
C HIS A 163 4.85 5.46 -7.19
N LEU A 164 4.34 4.30 -7.63
CA LEU A 164 4.68 3.01 -7.02
C LEU A 164 4.79 1.93 -8.10
N VAL A 165 5.83 1.10 -8.00
CA VAL A 165 5.94 -0.14 -8.76
C VAL A 165 6.09 -1.31 -7.80
N LEU A 166 5.13 -2.22 -7.85
CA LEU A 166 5.13 -3.41 -7.01
C LEU A 166 5.55 -4.63 -7.83
N PHE A 167 6.62 -5.29 -7.42
CA PHE A 167 7.06 -6.53 -8.04
C PHE A 167 6.25 -7.70 -7.46
N ALA A 168 5.33 -8.25 -8.26
CA ALA A 168 4.44 -9.33 -7.85
C ALA A 168 4.62 -10.58 -8.72
N GLY A 169 4.38 -11.75 -8.11
CA GLY A 169 4.34 -13.06 -8.77
C GLY A 169 5.62 -13.91 -8.61
N PRO A 170 5.49 -15.25 -8.64
CA PRO A 170 6.61 -16.17 -8.41
C PRO A 170 7.63 -16.17 -9.57
N GLY A 171 8.91 -16.37 -9.22
CA GLY A 171 10.00 -16.66 -10.15
C GLY A 171 10.53 -15.44 -10.95
N ARG A 172 9.67 -14.77 -11.72
CA ARG A 172 10.01 -13.58 -12.51
C ARG A 172 8.97 -12.50 -12.27
N PRO A 173 9.04 -11.80 -11.11
CA PRO A 173 8.01 -10.87 -10.72
C PRO A 173 7.88 -9.75 -11.76
N ARG A 174 6.65 -9.42 -12.12
CA ARG A 174 6.33 -8.30 -13.01
C ARG A 174 6.15 -7.05 -12.16
N GLY A 175 6.69 -5.91 -12.61
CA GLY A 175 6.44 -4.64 -11.95
C GLY A 175 5.05 -4.13 -12.30
N VAL A 176 4.13 -4.12 -11.34
CA VAL A 176 2.80 -3.53 -11.47
C VAL A 176 2.91 -2.03 -11.20
N VAL A 177 2.64 -1.20 -12.22
CA VAL A 177 2.78 0.26 -12.15
C VAL A 177 1.48 0.89 -11.64
N LEU A 178 1.57 1.71 -10.60
CA LEU A 178 0.42 2.40 -9.99
C LEU A 178 0.59 3.92 -10.02
N SER A 179 -0.39 4.59 -10.61
CA SER A 179 -0.53 6.04 -10.57
C SER A 179 -0.97 6.55 -9.20
N HIS A 180 -0.67 7.81 -8.92
CA HIS A 180 -1.18 8.51 -7.73
C HIS A 180 -2.70 8.33 -7.59
N ARG A 181 -3.44 8.58 -8.67
CA ARG A 181 -4.89 8.43 -8.76
C ARG A 181 -5.33 7.03 -8.36
N ALA A 182 -4.71 5.99 -8.92
CA ALA A 182 -5.08 4.61 -8.61
C ALA A 182 -4.94 4.30 -7.12
N SER A 183 -3.80 4.63 -6.50
CA SER A 183 -3.61 4.36 -5.05
C SER A 183 -4.53 5.21 -4.17
N VAL A 184 -4.74 6.48 -4.48
CA VAL A 184 -5.66 7.35 -3.73
C VAL A 184 -7.08 6.80 -3.80
N LEU A 185 -7.55 6.36 -4.97
CA LEU A 185 -8.88 5.77 -5.13
C LEU A 185 -9.01 4.40 -4.46
N ARG A 186 -7.98 3.53 -4.54
CA ARG A 186 -7.95 2.23 -3.83
C ARG A 186 -8.05 2.38 -2.31
N ALA A 187 -7.42 3.43 -1.79
CA ALA A 187 -7.42 3.74 -0.36
C ALA A 187 -8.69 4.49 0.11
N HIS A 188 -9.56 4.94 -0.80
CA HIS A 188 -10.71 5.74 -0.44
C HIS A 188 -11.73 4.95 0.39
N CYS A 189 -12.11 5.48 1.54
CA CYS A 189 -13.08 4.85 2.45
C CYS A 189 -14.55 5.06 2.04
N GLY A 190 -14.81 5.78 0.96
CA GLY A 190 -16.15 6.13 0.50
C GLY A 190 -16.84 7.16 1.42
N GLY A 191 -18.16 7.31 1.27
CA GLY A 191 -18.97 8.28 2.03
C GLY A 191 -19.39 7.84 3.44
N ARG A 192 -18.77 6.81 4.03
CA ARG A 192 -19.10 6.32 5.37
C ARG A 192 -18.02 6.77 6.36
N PRO A 193 -18.28 7.78 7.22
CA PRO A 193 -17.35 8.17 8.26
C PRO A 193 -17.48 7.18 9.41
N GLU A 194 -16.83 6.01 9.31
CA GLU A 194 -16.40 5.38 10.56
C GLU A 194 -15.40 6.35 11.21
N PRO A 195 -15.57 6.69 12.50
CA PRO A 195 -14.66 7.61 13.16
C PRO A 195 -13.23 7.09 13.00
N PRO A 196 -12.25 7.98 12.76
CA PRO A 196 -10.86 7.59 12.71
C PRO A 196 -10.51 6.83 13.99
N GLY A 197 -10.12 5.57 13.83
CA GLY A 197 -9.66 4.68 14.88
C GLY A 197 -8.30 4.11 14.53
N VAL A 198 -7.82 3.19 15.35
CA VAL A 198 -6.55 2.50 15.13
C VAL A 198 -6.80 1.22 14.32
N LEU A 199 -6.04 1.06 13.23
CA LEU A 199 -5.95 -0.16 12.43
C LEU A 199 -4.64 -0.88 12.71
N VAL A 200 -4.72 -2.15 13.11
CA VAL A 200 -3.56 -3.06 13.02
C VAL A 200 -3.59 -3.73 11.65
N CYS A 201 -2.49 -3.63 10.92
CA CYS A 201 -2.29 -4.32 9.64
C CYS A 201 -1.45 -5.58 9.86
N GLY A 202 -2.04 -6.75 9.60
CA GLY A 202 -1.37 -8.04 9.66
C GLY A 202 -0.67 -8.45 8.37
N PHE A 203 -0.63 -7.58 7.36
CA PHE A 203 0.17 -7.79 6.15
C PHE A 203 1.61 -7.31 6.35
N PRO A 204 2.62 -8.05 5.86
CA PRO A 204 4.00 -7.55 5.79
C PRO A 204 4.08 -6.26 4.96
N ALA A 205 5.03 -5.38 5.28
CA ALA A 205 5.23 -4.11 4.56
C ALA A 205 5.50 -4.28 3.05
N GLY A 206 6.00 -5.45 2.62
CA GLY A 206 6.20 -5.78 1.19
C GLY A 206 4.94 -6.10 0.42
N HIS A 207 3.83 -6.31 1.10
CA HIS A 207 2.56 -6.63 0.47
C HIS A 207 1.79 -5.35 0.08
N TRP A 208 1.14 -5.34 -1.09
CA TRP A 208 0.40 -4.16 -1.59
C TRP A 208 -0.71 -3.70 -0.63
N SER A 209 -1.32 -4.64 0.09
CA SER A 209 -2.37 -4.37 1.07
C SER A 209 -1.89 -3.51 2.22
N ALA A 210 -0.63 -3.65 2.65
CA ALA A 210 -0.07 -2.81 3.71
C ALA A 210 -0.03 -1.32 3.28
N TRP A 211 0.42 -1.04 2.06
CA TRP A 211 0.44 0.32 1.50
C TRP A 211 -0.96 0.90 1.34
N THR A 212 -1.91 0.09 0.87
CA THR A 212 -3.31 0.51 0.74
C THR A 212 -3.95 0.78 2.11
N ALA A 213 -3.64 -0.05 3.12
CA ALA A 213 -4.11 0.12 4.49
C ALA A 213 -3.55 1.39 5.15
N VAL A 214 -2.26 1.65 4.98
CA VAL A 214 -1.59 2.88 5.42
C VAL A 214 -2.27 4.11 4.82
N LEU A 215 -2.41 4.14 3.49
CA LEU A 215 -3.00 5.27 2.80
C LEU A 215 -4.48 5.46 3.15
N ARG A 216 -5.22 4.37 3.37
CA ARG A 216 -6.61 4.39 3.85
C ARG A 216 -6.73 5.01 5.24
N GLN A 217 -5.83 4.67 6.16
CA GLN A 217 -5.80 5.33 7.48
C GLN A 217 -5.43 6.80 7.35
N TRP A 218 -4.46 7.16 6.51
CA TRP A 218 -4.08 8.56 6.34
C TRP A 218 -5.21 9.42 5.75
N GLN A 219 -5.94 8.92 4.74
CA GLN A 219 -7.13 9.61 4.23
C GLN A 219 -8.21 9.79 5.30
N ALA A 220 -8.41 8.77 6.13
CA ALA A 220 -9.36 8.83 7.24
C ALA A 220 -8.85 9.65 8.44
N ARG A 221 -7.58 10.10 8.44
CA ARG A 221 -6.89 10.71 9.61
C ARG A 221 -6.84 9.75 10.80
N GLY A 222 -6.82 8.45 10.52
CA GLY A 222 -6.67 7.37 11.49
C GLY A 222 -5.21 6.98 11.69
N THR A 223 -4.99 6.10 12.66
CA THR A 223 -3.66 5.60 13.01
C THR A 223 -3.50 4.20 12.45
N VAL A 224 -2.38 3.92 11.78
CA VAL A 224 -2.01 2.57 11.38
C VAL A 224 -0.88 2.03 12.28
N VAL A 225 -1.02 0.79 12.71
CA VAL A 225 0.01 0.03 13.44
C VAL A 225 0.50 -1.07 12.51
N LEU A 226 1.80 -1.07 12.19
CA LEU A 226 2.44 -2.16 11.44
C LEU A 226 3.41 -2.89 12.38
N PRO A 227 3.09 -4.11 12.84
CA PRO A 227 4.04 -4.92 13.59
C PRO A 227 5.28 -5.24 12.73
N GLU A 228 6.47 -5.13 13.29
CA GLU A 228 7.76 -5.32 12.60
C GLU A 228 7.87 -6.71 11.95
N ALA A 229 7.54 -7.73 12.74
CA ALA A 229 7.28 -9.09 12.26
C ALA A 229 5.82 -9.40 12.61
N PRO A 230 4.88 -9.34 11.65
CA PRO A 230 3.47 -9.61 11.91
C PRO A 230 3.23 -11.11 12.15
N GLY A 231 3.67 -11.58 13.31
CA GLY A 231 3.26 -12.85 13.91
C GLY A 231 1.98 -12.65 14.73
N PRO A 232 1.24 -13.74 14.99
CA PRO A 232 -0.06 -13.66 15.66
C PRO A 232 0.04 -13.05 17.07
N GLY A 233 1.11 -13.34 17.82
CA GLY A 233 1.35 -12.73 19.12
C GLY A 233 1.55 -11.22 19.06
N ALA A 234 2.35 -10.73 18.11
CA ALA A 234 2.59 -9.30 17.92
C ALA A 234 1.32 -8.56 17.49
N ILE A 235 0.53 -9.17 16.61
CA ILE A 235 -0.77 -8.63 16.18
C ILE A 235 -1.73 -8.53 17.37
N CYS A 236 -1.91 -9.62 18.13
CA CYS A 236 -2.78 -9.63 19.31
C CYS A 236 -2.32 -8.62 20.39
N ALA A 237 -1.01 -8.49 20.60
CA ALA A 237 -0.44 -7.50 21.51
C ALA A 237 -0.75 -6.07 21.04
N ALA A 238 -0.51 -5.77 19.76
CA ALA A 238 -0.79 -4.46 19.17
C ALA A 238 -2.28 -4.08 19.24
N VAL A 239 -3.19 -5.04 19.00
CA VAL A 239 -4.64 -4.80 19.14
C VAL A 239 -4.98 -4.41 20.58
N ARG A 240 -4.43 -5.11 21.57
CA ARG A 240 -4.68 -4.82 22.99
C ARG A 240 -4.05 -3.49 23.42
N GLU A 241 -2.77 -3.29 23.13
CA GLU A 241 -1.98 -2.14 23.56
C GLU A 241 -2.55 -0.83 23.01
N HIS A 242 -2.83 -0.78 21.71
CA HIS A 242 -3.33 0.42 21.05
C HIS A 242 -4.87 0.48 21.01
N ARG A 243 -5.54 -0.45 21.71
CA ARG A 243 -7.01 -0.59 21.74
C ARG A 243 -7.61 -0.52 20.34
N ALA A 244 -7.03 -1.30 19.42
CA ALA A 244 -7.36 -1.21 18.02
C ALA A 244 -8.85 -1.46 17.77
N THR A 245 -9.40 -0.67 16.85
CA THR A 245 -10.80 -0.76 16.44
C THR A 245 -10.95 -1.52 15.13
N ARG A 246 -9.85 -1.71 14.40
CA ARG A 246 -9.81 -2.34 13.10
C ARG A 246 -8.63 -3.31 13.04
N LEU A 247 -8.86 -4.48 12.47
CA LEU A 247 -7.83 -5.46 12.15
C LEU A 247 -8.03 -5.92 10.71
N LEU A 248 -6.95 -5.89 9.93
CA LEU A 248 -6.91 -6.39 8.56
C LEU A 248 -5.80 -7.43 8.45
N CYS A 249 -6.15 -8.68 8.13
CA CYS A 249 -5.21 -9.79 7.97
C CYS A 249 -5.57 -10.65 6.76
N PRO A 250 -4.59 -11.30 6.11
CA PRO A 250 -4.91 -12.37 5.18
C PRO A 250 -5.46 -13.60 5.92
N PRO A 251 -6.17 -14.52 5.23
CA PRO A 251 -6.84 -15.66 5.86
C PRO A 251 -5.93 -16.52 6.75
N GLU A 252 -4.70 -16.78 6.31
CA GLU A 252 -3.72 -17.60 7.02
C GLU A 252 -3.27 -16.98 8.35
N VAL A 253 -3.15 -15.66 8.41
CA VAL A 253 -2.79 -14.94 9.64
C VAL A 253 -3.97 -14.89 10.59
N TRP A 254 -5.21 -14.76 10.07
CA TRP A 254 -6.41 -14.77 10.90
C TRP A 254 -6.55 -16.06 11.72
N TRP A 255 -6.27 -17.22 11.13
CA TRP A 255 -6.29 -18.49 11.89
C TRP A 255 -5.33 -18.45 13.07
N GLN A 256 -4.12 -17.98 12.85
CA GLN A 256 -3.10 -17.89 13.91
C GLN A 256 -3.49 -16.88 15.01
N VAL A 257 -4.11 -15.75 14.63
CA VAL A 257 -4.62 -14.74 15.58
C VAL A 257 -5.73 -15.34 16.47
N LEU A 258 -6.67 -16.08 15.87
CA LEU A 258 -7.77 -16.74 16.56
C LEU A 258 -7.27 -17.82 17.53
N ASP A 259 -6.22 -18.56 17.17
CA ASP A 259 -5.61 -19.57 18.03
C ASP A 259 -4.82 -18.96 19.20
N THR A 260 -4.26 -17.76 19.01
CA THR A 260 -3.35 -17.15 19.98
C THR A 260 -4.06 -16.44 21.13
N ALA A 261 -4.96 -15.49 20.83
CA ALA A 261 -5.59 -14.67 21.87
C ALA A 261 -6.92 -14.02 21.41
N PRO A 262 -7.99 -14.81 21.18
CA PRO A 262 -9.24 -14.31 20.64
C PRO A 262 -9.92 -13.27 21.57
N HIS A 263 -9.66 -13.33 22.88
CA HIS A 263 -10.16 -12.39 23.88
C HIS A 263 -9.55 -10.98 23.77
N HIS A 264 -8.40 -10.81 23.10
CA HIS A 264 -7.81 -9.50 22.85
C HIS A 264 -8.57 -8.70 21.77
N LEU A 265 -9.50 -9.34 21.04
CA LEU A 265 -10.16 -8.75 19.88
C LEU A 265 -11.45 -7.97 20.21
N ALA A 266 -11.83 -7.87 21.48
CA ALA A 266 -13.11 -7.28 21.91
C ALA A 266 -13.25 -5.78 21.58
N THR A 267 -12.14 -5.05 21.37
CA THR A 267 -12.16 -3.64 20.97
C THR A 267 -12.47 -3.44 19.50
N LEU A 268 -12.38 -4.49 18.69
CA LEU A 268 -12.62 -4.39 17.25
C LEU A 268 -14.08 -3.99 16.96
N ARG A 269 -14.20 -3.15 15.94
CA ARG A 269 -15.45 -2.74 15.26
C ARG A 269 -15.42 -3.14 13.79
N SER A 270 -14.22 -3.38 13.25
CA SER A 270 -14.01 -4.02 11.95
C SER A 270 -12.96 -5.12 12.08
N ALA A 271 -13.29 -6.30 11.57
CA ALA A 271 -12.42 -7.47 11.52
C ALA A 271 -12.43 -7.98 10.07
N ASP A 272 -11.54 -7.42 9.26
CA ASP A 272 -11.52 -7.57 7.82
C ASP A 272 -10.47 -8.59 7.38
N THR A 273 -10.77 -9.32 6.32
CA THR A 273 -9.79 -10.19 5.65
C THR A 273 -9.67 -9.86 4.17
N GLU A 274 -8.46 -9.94 3.64
CA GLU A 274 -8.19 -9.69 2.23
C GLU A 274 -7.43 -10.87 1.63
N THR A 275 -7.81 -11.30 0.44
CA THR A 275 -7.20 -12.43 -0.25
C THR A 275 -7.09 -12.17 -1.74
N ALA A 276 -5.99 -12.64 -2.31
CA ALA A 276 -5.83 -12.71 -3.76
C ALA A 276 -6.09 -14.10 -4.30
N ALA A 277 -6.29 -15.15 -3.51
CA ALA A 277 -6.33 -16.52 -4.04
C ALA A 277 -7.73 -17.02 -4.42
N GLY A 278 -8.77 -16.46 -3.81
CA GLY A 278 -10.11 -17.07 -3.87
C GLY A 278 -11.10 -16.35 -2.99
N ALA A 279 -12.28 -16.94 -2.80
CA ALA A 279 -13.17 -16.50 -1.73
C ALA A 279 -12.52 -16.79 -0.36
N ALA A 280 -12.72 -15.90 0.60
CA ALA A 280 -12.32 -16.18 1.98
C ALA A 280 -13.07 -17.42 2.51
N PRO A 281 -12.40 -18.35 3.23
CA PRO A 281 -13.05 -19.57 3.69
C PRO A 281 -14.27 -19.28 4.59
N PRO A 282 -15.47 -19.82 4.31
CA PRO A 282 -16.66 -19.53 5.11
C PRO A 282 -16.49 -19.86 6.60
N ARG A 283 -15.78 -20.96 6.90
CA ARG A 283 -15.45 -21.34 8.29
C ARG A 283 -14.58 -20.31 8.99
N LEU A 284 -13.65 -19.68 8.27
CA LEU A 284 -12.82 -18.61 8.82
C LEU A 284 -13.68 -17.40 9.16
N LEU A 285 -14.50 -16.95 8.20
CA LEU A 285 -15.34 -15.78 8.41
C LEU A 285 -16.29 -15.95 9.60
N GLU A 286 -16.87 -17.14 9.78
CA GLU A 286 -17.70 -17.45 10.94
C GLU A 286 -16.87 -17.44 12.24
N ALA A 287 -15.67 -18.02 12.24
CA ALA A 287 -14.79 -17.98 13.42
C ALA A 287 -14.40 -16.55 13.82
N ILE A 288 -14.08 -15.69 12.85
CA ILE A 288 -13.82 -14.26 13.08
C ILE A 288 -15.06 -13.60 13.70
N ARG A 289 -16.26 -13.83 13.16
CA ARG A 289 -17.52 -13.28 13.71
C ARG A 289 -17.76 -13.72 15.15
N THR A 290 -17.56 -15.00 15.46
CA THR A 290 -17.72 -15.54 16.82
C THR A 290 -16.74 -14.88 17.80
N ALA A 291 -15.48 -14.70 17.40
CA ALA A 291 -14.47 -14.06 18.24
C ALA A 291 -14.65 -12.54 18.36
N THR A 292 -15.36 -11.90 17.43
CA THR A 292 -15.53 -10.44 17.34
C THR A 292 -17.01 -10.03 17.21
N PRO A 293 -17.87 -10.34 18.19
CA PRO A 293 -19.32 -10.15 18.05
C PRO A 293 -19.75 -8.69 17.88
N ALA A 294 -18.90 -7.73 18.29
CA ALA A 294 -19.14 -6.29 18.12
C ALA A 294 -18.58 -5.72 16.81
N ALA A 295 -17.90 -6.54 16.00
CA ALA A 295 -17.26 -6.11 14.77
C ALA A 295 -18.06 -6.49 13.53
N ARG A 296 -17.99 -5.63 12.51
CA ARG A 296 -18.30 -6.02 11.14
C ARG A 296 -17.17 -6.90 10.63
N VAL A 297 -17.53 -7.91 9.86
CA VAL A 297 -16.59 -8.85 9.24
C VAL A 297 -16.79 -8.74 7.75
N ARG A 298 -15.74 -8.40 7.01
CA ARG A 298 -15.80 -8.28 5.56
C ARG A 298 -14.64 -9.05 4.95
N ALA A 299 -14.86 -9.54 3.74
CA ALA A 299 -13.82 -10.16 2.93
C ALA A 299 -13.61 -9.37 1.64
N PHE A 300 -12.36 -9.12 1.29
CA PHE A 300 -11.97 -8.41 0.08
C PHE A 300 -11.24 -9.39 -0.85
N LEU A 301 -11.74 -9.53 -2.07
CA LEU A 301 -10.97 -10.15 -3.15
C LEU A 301 -10.19 -9.03 -3.82
N SER A 302 -8.86 -9.07 -3.77
CA SER A 302 -7.99 -8.04 -4.32
C SER A 302 -6.84 -8.61 -5.16
N THR A 303 -6.24 -7.77 -5.99
CA THR A 303 -4.99 -8.08 -6.71
C THR A 303 -4.13 -6.83 -6.80
N PRO A 304 -2.80 -6.93 -6.96
CA PRO A 304 -1.97 -5.75 -7.17
C PRO A 304 -2.37 -4.99 -8.45
N GLU A 305 -2.83 -5.69 -9.49
CA GLU A 305 -3.29 -5.09 -10.75
C GLU A 305 -4.64 -4.37 -10.64
N ALA A 306 -5.58 -4.83 -9.81
CA ALA A 306 -6.94 -4.27 -9.79
C ALA A 306 -7.33 -3.55 -8.49
N GLY A 307 -6.52 -3.64 -7.42
CA GLY A 307 -6.98 -3.27 -6.08
C GLY A 307 -8.11 -4.18 -5.62
N ASP A 308 -9.06 -3.64 -4.86
CA ASP A 308 -10.28 -4.36 -4.46
C ASP A 308 -11.15 -4.65 -5.69
N VAL A 309 -11.34 -5.95 -6.00
CA VAL A 309 -12.18 -6.44 -7.10
C VAL A 309 -13.62 -6.64 -6.63
N ALA A 310 -13.79 -7.33 -5.50
CA ALA A 310 -15.09 -7.62 -4.92
C ALA A 310 -15.03 -7.56 -3.39
N VAL A 311 -16.17 -7.23 -2.79
CA VAL A 311 -16.34 -7.09 -1.34
C VAL A 311 -17.51 -7.93 -0.88
N LEU A 312 -17.26 -8.87 0.02
CA LEU A 312 -18.28 -9.58 0.77
C LEU A 312 -18.53 -8.80 2.07
N ASP A 313 -19.66 -8.10 2.15
CA ASP A 313 -20.04 -7.35 3.36
C ASP A 313 -20.53 -8.30 4.47
N HIS A 314 -20.57 -7.81 5.70
CA HIS A 314 -20.93 -8.55 6.92
C HIS A 314 -22.31 -9.22 6.85
N ALA A 315 -23.27 -8.59 6.17
CA ALA A 315 -24.60 -9.13 5.97
C ALA A 315 -24.56 -10.42 5.13
N ASP A 316 -23.66 -10.49 4.15
CA ASP A 316 -23.59 -11.58 3.18
C ASP A 316 -22.71 -12.74 3.63
N VAL A 317 -21.86 -12.54 4.65
CA VAL A 317 -20.95 -13.57 5.16
C VAL A 317 -21.67 -14.91 5.44
N ARG A 318 -22.87 -14.86 6.03
CA ARG A 318 -23.68 -16.06 6.29
C ARG A 318 -24.65 -16.41 5.16
N ALA A 319 -25.18 -15.40 4.47
CA ALA A 319 -26.19 -15.59 3.43
C ALA A 319 -25.61 -16.17 2.13
N ARG A 320 -24.32 -15.93 1.87
CA ARG A 320 -23.64 -16.25 0.60
C ARG A 320 -22.31 -16.97 0.83
N PRO A 321 -22.31 -18.18 1.44
CA PRO A 321 -21.08 -18.91 1.69
C PRO A 321 -20.34 -19.20 0.37
N GLY A 322 -19.03 -18.93 0.35
CA GLY A 322 -18.16 -19.16 -0.82
C GLY A 322 -18.19 -18.05 -1.88
N SER A 323 -19.02 -17.01 -1.70
CA SER A 323 -19.00 -15.81 -2.53
C SER A 323 -17.77 -14.95 -2.22
N CYS A 324 -17.16 -14.36 -3.25
CA CYS A 324 -16.16 -13.29 -3.13
C CYS A 324 -16.80 -11.92 -2.83
N GLY A 325 -18.12 -11.84 -2.92
CA GLY A 325 -18.91 -10.63 -2.72
C GLY A 325 -19.38 -10.03 -4.04
N VAL A 326 -19.85 -8.79 -3.99
CA VAL A 326 -20.23 -8.02 -5.18
C VAL A 326 -19.06 -7.16 -5.64
N PRO A 327 -19.02 -6.72 -6.91
CA PRO A 327 -17.97 -5.83 -7.39
C PRO A 327 -17.78 -4.61 -6.48
N ALA A 328 -16.52 -4.27 -6.19
CA ALA A 328 -16.19 -3.15 -5.32
C ALA A 328 -16.71 -1.82 -5.89
N PRO A 329 -16.91 -0.78 -5.05
CA PRO A 329 -17.36 0.53 -5.53
C PRO A 329 -16.49 1.06 -6.68
N GLY A 330 -17.13 1.42 -7.80
CA GLY A 330 -16.43 1.90 -9.00
C GLY A 330 -15.83 0.81 -9.89
N VAL A 331 -15.99 -0.46 -9.54
CA VAL A 331 -15.53 -1.62 -10.34
C VAL A 331 -16.71 -2.23 -11.09
N ALA A 332 -16.58 -2.29 -12.41
CA ALA A 332 -17.40 -3.15 -13.26
C ALA A 332 -16.74 -4.51 -13.38
N ALA A 333 -17.49 -5.59 -13.16
CA ALA A 333 -17.02 -6.96 -13.35
C ALA A 333 -17.91 -7.69 -14.35
N ARG A 334 -17.32 -8.56 -15.17
CA ARG A 334 -18.04 -9.48 -16.05
C ARG A 334 -17.27 -10.79 -16.20
N VAL A 335 -17.98 -11.84 -16.60
CA VAL A 335 -17.35 -13.09 -17.02
C VAL A 335 -17.38 -13.16 -18.55
N ALA A 336 -16.21 -13.19 -19.17
CA ALA A 336 -16.07 -13.28 -20.62
C ALA A 336 -15.17 -14.48 -20.96
N HIS A 337 -15.65 -15.39 -21.81
CA HIS A 337 -14.93 -16.63 -22.15
C HIS A 337 -14.54 -17.47 -20.92
N GLY A 338 -15.40 -17.48 -19.89
CA GLY A 338 -15.14 -18.18 -18.62
C GLY A 338 -14.16 -17.48 -17.69
N GLU A 339 -13.59 -16.33 -18.09
CA GLU A 339 -12.60 -15.56 -17.33
C GLU A 339 -13.23 -14.31 -16.70
N LEU A 340 -12.86 -13.99 -15.46
CA LEU A 340 -13.24 -12.75 -14.79
C LEU A 340 -12.48 -11.56 -15.40
N TRP A 341 -13.23 -10.60 -15.93
CA TRP A 341 -12.72 -9.35 -16.44
C TRP A 341 -13.25 -8.20 -15.58
N VAL A 342 -12.37 -7.27 -15.23
CA VAL A 342 -12.71 -6.14 -14.37
C VAL A 342 -12.29 -4.82 -15.02
N ARG A 343 -13.06 -3.77 -14.79
CA ARG A 343 -12.78 -2.41 -15.28
C ARG A 343 -13.14 -1.42 -14.22
N GLY A 344 -12.27 -0.44 -13.98
CA GLY A 344 -12.53 0.61 -13.02
C GLY A 344 -11.32 1.51 -12.85
N PRO A 345 -11.46 2.58 -12.06
CA PRO A 345 -10.39 3.53 -11.83
C PRO A 345 -9.31 3.01 -10.87
N LEU A 346 -9.51 1.80 -10.32
CA LEU A 346 -8.59 1.13 -9.41
C LEU A 346 -7.52 0.32 -10.15
N LEU A 347 -7.64 0.14 -11.47
CA LEU A 347 -6.67 -0.63 -12.25
C LEU A 347 -5.28 0.01 -12.22
N PHE A 348 -4.26 -0.84 -12.27
CA PHE A 348 -2.89 -0.48 -12.58
C PHE A 348 -2.77 0.19 -13.97
N ASP A 349 -1.67 0.90 -14.19
CA ASP A 349 -1.37 1.56 -15.48
C ASP A 349 -0.67 0.60 -16.45
N GLY A 350 -0.33 -0.61 -16.00
CA GLY A 350 0.29 -1.66 -16.80
C GLY A 350 1.50 -2.30 -16.12
N TYR A 351 2.13 -3.22 -16.86
CA TYR A 351 3.37 -3.86 -16.44
C TYR A 351 4.60 -3.04 -16.87
N LEU A 352 5.52 -2.83 -15.94
CA LEU A 352 6.75 -2.06 -16.13
C LEU A 352 7.56 -2.61 -17.29
N LYS A 353 7.76 -1.79 -18.32
CA LYS A 353 8.55 -2.11 -19.52
C LYS A 353 8.10 -3.39 -20.25
N ASP A 354 6.84 -3.80 -20.08
CA ASP A 354 6.28 -4.99 -20.74
C ASP A 354 4.98 -4.65 -21.45
N LYS A 355 5.07 -3.82 -22.50
CA LYS A 355 3.91 -3.43 -23.31
C LYS A 355 3.13 -4.62 -23.85
N LYS A 356 3.82 -5.69 -24.25
CA LYS A 356 3.18 -6.91 -24.75
C LYS A 356 2.27 -7.55 -23.70
N ALA A 357 2.75 -7.68 -22.46
CA ALA A 357 1.94 -8.20 -21.38
C ALA A 357 0.82 -7.23 -20.97
N THR A 358 1.10 -5.93 -20.96
CA THR A 358 0.09 -4.90 -20.70
C THR A 358 -1.05 -4.98 -21.70
N ASP A 359 -0.77 -5.02 -23.01
CA ASP A 359 -1.79 -5.14 -24.06
C ASP A 359 -2.53 -6.49 -24.03
N ALA A 360 -1.86 -7.55 -23.56
CA ALA A 360 -2.49 -8.86 -23.40
C ALA A 360 -3.48 -8.89 -22.22
N ALA A 361 -3.15 -8.17 -21.13
CA ALA A 361 -3.93 -8.10 -19.90
C ALA A 361 -5.02 -7.01 -19.93
N LEU A 362 -4.76 -5.86 -20.57
CA LEU A 362 -5.70 -4.76 -20.72
C LEU A 362 -6.28 -4.74 -22.14
N ARG A 363 -7.58 -5.03 -22.28
CA ARG A 363 -8.31 -4.99 -23.56
C ARG A 363 -9.52 -4.08 -23.46
N ASP A 364 -9.52 -3.00 -24.25
CA ASP A 364 -10.62 -2.02 -24.29
C ASP A 364 -11.00 -1.48 -22.89
N GLY A 365 -9.97 -1.24 -22.06
CA GLY A 365 -10.11 -0.79 -20.68
C GLY A 365 -10.47 -1.89 -19.67
N TRP A 366 -10.65 -3.14 -20.10
CA TRP A 366 -10.86 -4.29 -19.21
C TRP A 366 -9.56 -4.99 -18.88
N PHE A 367 -9.30 -5.18 -17.59
CA PHE A 367 -8.26 -6.06 -17.09
C PHE A 367 -8.77 -7.51 -17.04
N ARG A 368 -8.01 -8.39 -17.69
CA ARG A 368 -8.17 -9.83 -17.77
C ARG A 368 -7.43 -10.48 -16.62
N THR A 369 -8.17 -10.96 -15.62
CA THR A 369 -7.56 -11.42 -14.36
C THR A 369 -6.87 -12.78 -14.48
N GLY A 370 -7.11 -13.53 -15.56
CA GLY A 370 -6.68 -14.91 -15.74
C GLY A 370 -7.47 -15.93 -14.93
N ARG A 371 -8.51 -15.52 -14.18
CA ARG A 371 -9.23 -16.40 -13.26
C ARG A 371 -10.57 -16.85 -13.78
N ALA A 372 -10.85 -18.14 -13.60
CA ALA A 372 -12.16 -18.69 -13.88
C ALA A 372 -13.19 -18.20 -12.85
N ALA A 373 -14.35 -17.73 -13.31
CA ALA A 373 -15.37 -17.20 -12.43
C ALA A 373 -16.79 -17.35 -12.98
N ARG A 374 -17.77 -17.18 -12.09
CA ARG A 374 -19.18 -16.96 -12.41
C ARG A 374 -19.73 -15.77 -11.62
N LEU A 375 -20.71 -15.08 -12.19
CA LEU A 375 -21.56 -14.10 -11.50
C LEU A 375 -22.96 -14.71 -11.37
N ASP A 376 -23.54 -14.68 -10.18
CA ASP A 376 -24.91 -15.16 -9.97
C ASP A 376 -25.96 -14.06 -10.23
N GLY A 377 -27.25 -14.43 -10.14
CA GLY A 377 -28.38 -13.54 -10.44
C GLY A 377 -28.50 -12.34 -9.49
N ASP A 378 -27.83 -12.39 -8.33
CA ASP A 378 -27.82 -11.32 -7.34
C ASP A 378 -26.54 -10.46 -7.42
N GLY A 379 -25.69 -10.71 -8.44
CA GLY A 379 -24.47 -9.97 -8.70
C GLY A 379 -23.26 -10.41 -7.88
N HIS A 380 -23.34 -11.53 -7.16
CA HIS A 380 -22.21 -12.06 -6.40
C HIS A 380 -21.23 -12.82 -7.30
N LEU A 381 -19.95 -12.55 -7.08
CA LEU A 381 -18.82 -13.15 -7.77
C LEU A 381 -18.39 -14.44 -7.06
N HIS A 382 -18.18 -15.50 -7.83
CA HIS A 382 -17.62 -16.77 -7.35
C HIS A 382 -16.46 -17.17 -8.24
N LEU A 383 -15.27 -17.37 -7.67
CA LEU A 383 -14.14 -17.94 -8.39
C LEU A 383 -14.30 -19.47 -8.47
N THR A 384 -14.08 -20.05 -9.65
CA THR A 384 -14.40 -21.46 -9.95
C THR A 384 -13.17 -22.33 -10.23
N GLY A 385 -11.97 -21.78 -10.07
CA GLY A 385 -10.69 -22.48 -10.24
C GLY A 385 -9.54 -21.70 -9.58
N PRO A 386 -8.37 -22.33 -9.43
CA PRO A 386 -7.15 -21.66 -8.94
C PRO A 386 -6.66 -20.55 -9.88
#